data_AF-A0A962MK34-F1
#
_entry.id   AF-A0A962MK34-F1
#
_cell.length_a   1.000
_cell.length_b   1.000
_cell.length_c   1.000
_cell.angle_alpha   90.00
_cell.angle_beta   90.00
_cell.angle_gamma   90.00
#
_symmetry.space_group_name_H-M   'P 1'
#
loop_
_entity.id
_entity.type
_entity.pdbx_description
1 polymer ?
#
loop_
_entity_poly.entity_id
_entity_poly.type
_entity_poly.pdbx_seq_one_letter_code
_entity_poly.pdbx_strand_id
1 'polypeptide(L)'
;AHELNNPLSVVLGQAQMLQIEFTEPALLKRASRIRQAAERCAKIVKIFLAMARDEPRTKLPVQLNSLLEQTLDLVAYQMRNRDIQVSCAFAPQLPTVLGDPDQLSQVFVNLLLNASQAISDDSDQRRITITTRYLADSAEPEIEICDTGPGVPAELRRRIFDPFFTTKPTGVGTGVGLSVCHGIVSAHGGSIGVDA
;
A
#
# COMPACT_ATOMS: atom_id res chain seq x y z
N ALA A 1 -21.70 3.27 3.35
CA ALA A 1 -20.44 3.19 4.14
C ALA A 1 -20.69 2.84 5.61
N HIS A 2 -21.53 3.59 6.33
CA HIS A 2 -21.80 3.37 7.75
C HIS A 2 -22.43 2.01 8.07
N GLU A 3 -23.32 1.50 7.21
CA GLU A 3 -24.01 0.22 7.46
C GLU A 3 -23.11 -1.02 7.42
N LEU A 4 -21.98 -0.96 6.70
CA LEU A 4 -21.01 -2.07 6.67
C LEU A 4 -19.92 -1.89 7.74
N ASN A 5 -19.50 -0.65 8.02
CA ASN A 5 -18.49 -0.38 9.05
C ASN A 5 -19.02 -0.63 10.47
N ASN A 6 -20.30 -0.31 10.75
CA ASN A 6 -20.90 -0.51 12.06
C ASN A 6 -20.86 -1.97 12.56
N PRO A 7 -21.36 -2.99 11.82
CA PRO A 7 -21.30 -4.37 12.29
C PRO A 7 -19.87 -4.88 12.43
N LEU A 8 -18.93 -4.43 11.58
CA LEU A 8 -17.53 -4.80 11.69
C LEU A 8 -16.86 -4.20 12.93
N SER A 9 -17.14 -2.94 13.26
CA SER A 9 -16.68 -2.32 14.50
C SER A 9 -17.20 -3.06 15.73
N VAL A 10 -18.45 -3.53 15.71
CA VAL A 10 -19.04 -4.35 16.78
C VAL A 10 -18.30 -5.68 16.92
N VAL A 11 -18.06 -6.40 15.81
CA VAL A 11 -17.32 -7.68 15.84
C VAL A 11 -15.88 -7.49 16.34
N LEU A 12 -15.22 -6.42 15.92
CA LEU A 12 -13.88 -6.05 16.41
C LEU A 12 -13.86 -5.78 17.91
N GLY A 13 -14.81 -4.97 18.40
CA GLY A 13 -14.94 -4.66 19.82
C GLY A 13 -15.23 -5.89 20.66
N GLN A 14 -16.14 -6.76 20.21
CA GLN A 14 -16.42 -8.03 20.89
C GLN A 14 -15.19 -8.94 20.91
N ALA A 15 -14.48 -9.07 19.79
CA ALA A 15 -13.27 -9.89 19.75
C ALA A 15 -12.18 -9.35 20.70
N GLN A 16 -12.05 -8.02 20.85
CA GLN A 16 -11.15 -7.40 21.82
C GLN A 16 -11.58 -7.67 23.26
N MET A 17 -12.87 -7.56 23.59
CA MET A 17 -13.37 -7.87 24.94
C MET A 17 -13.10 -9.34 25.31
N LEU A 18 -13.32 -10.28 24.38
CA LEU A 18 -12.99 -11.69 24.60
C LEU A 18 -11.48 -11.91 24.85
N GLN A 19 -10.60 -11.08 24.27
CA GLN A 19 -9.16 -11.16 24.54
C GLN A 19 -8.77 -10.61 25.91
N ILE A 20 -9.61 -9.74 26.51
CA ILE A 20 -9.40 -9.18 27.85
C ILE A 20 -9.99 -10.12 28.92
N GLU A 21 -11.15 -10.71 28.66
CA GLU A 21 -11.89 -11.54 29.61
C GLU A 21 -11.33 -12.96 29.76
N PHE A 22 -10.82 -13.56 28.68
CA PHE A 22 -10.28 -14.91 28.73
C PHE A 22 -8.80 -14.94 29.07
N THR A 23 -8.41 -15.87 29.95
CA THR A 23 -7.01 -16.21 30.25
C THR A 23 -6.58 -17.53 29.62
N GLU A 24 -7.53 -18.35 29.17
CA GLU A 24 -7.21 -19.64 28.53
C GLU A 24 -6.56 -19.46 27.15
N PRO A 25 -5.37 -20.06 26.89
CA PRO A 25 -4.63 -19.87 25.65
C PRO A 25 -5.41 -20.27 24.38
N ALA A 26 -6.24 -21.30 24.47
CA ALA A 26 -7.05 -21.78 23.34
C ALA A 26 -8.15 -20.77 22.95
N LEU A 27 -8.81 -20.16 23.94
CA LEU A 27 -9.85 -19.15 23.73
C LEU A 27 -9.26 -17.83 23.24
N LEU A 28 -8.12 -17.41 23.81
CA LEU A 28 -7.37 -16.25 23.32
C LEU A 28 -6.97 -16.40 21.85
N LYS A 29 -6.52 -17.60 21.44
CA LYS A 29 -6.17 -17.89 20.04
C LYS A 29 -7.40 -17.83 19.12
N ARG A 30 -8.57 -18.27 19.58
CA ARG A 30 -9.84 -18.15 18.83
C ARG A 30 -10.29 -16.69 18.71
N ALA A 31 -10.28 -15.93 19.80
CA ALA A 31 -10.62 -14.51 19.79
C ALA A 31 -9.69 -13.69 18.87
N SER A 32 -8.39 -13.98 18.91
CA SER A 32 -7.40 -13.38 18.00
C SER A 32 -7.71 -13.68 16.52
N ARG A 33 -8.11 -14.91 16.19
CA ARG A 33 -8.52 -15.28 14.82
C ARG A 33 -9.77 -14.53 14.36
N ILE A 34 -10.77 -14.36 15.24
CA ILE A 34 -11.98 -13.59 14.95
C ILE A 34 -11.63 -12.12 14.68
N ARG A 35 -10.81 -11.50 15.54
CA ARG A 35 -10.35 -10.12 15.36
C ARG A 35 -9.64 -9.94 14.01
N GLN A 36 -8.68 -10.82 13.70
CA GLN A 36 -7.96 -10.77 12.43
C GLN A 36 -8.89 -10.93 11.22
N ALA A 37 -9.92 -11.78 11.31
CA ALA A 37 -10.90 -11.93 10.24
C ALA A 37 -11.75 -10.66 10.06
N ALA A 38 -12.24 -10.07 11.15
CA ALA A 38 -13.00 -8.82 11.12
C ALA A 38 -12.19 -7.66 10.56
N GLU A 39 -10.91 -7.53 10.94
CA GLU A 39 -9.99 -6.53 10.39
C GLU A 39 -9.78 -6.70 8.89
N ARG A 40 -9.67 -7.94 8.41
CA ARG A 40 -9.59 -8.21 6.96
C ARG A 40 -10.87 -7.78 6.25
N CYS A 41 -12.05 -8.13 6.77
CA CYS A 41 -13.32 -7.71 6.19
C CYS A 41 -13.48 -6.18 6.17
N ALA A 42 -13.08 -5.48 7.24
CA ALA A 42 -13.12 -4.02 7.30
C ALA A 42 -12.20 -3.36 6.26
N LYS A 43 -11.01 -3.93 6.05
CA LYS A 43 -10.13 -3.50 4.96
C LYS A 43 -10.85 -3.67 3.61
N ILE A 44 -11.39 -4.85 3.31
CA ILE A 44 -12.09 -5.15 2.04
C ILE A 44 -13.28 -4.20 1.81
N VAL A 45 -14.10 -3.96 2.83
CA VAL A 45 -15.24 -3.03 2.74
C VAL A 45 -14.76 -1.61 2.45
N LYS A 46 -13.72 -1.13 3.15
CA LYS A 46 -13.14 0.19 2.91
C LYS A 46 -12.65 0.34 1.47
N ILE A 47 -12.11 -0.74 0.89
CA ILE A 47 -11.68 -0.79 -0.51
C ILE A 47 -12.87 -0.69 -1.46
N PHE A 48 -13.91 -1.52 -1.31
CA PHE A 48 -15.11 -1.43 -2.15
C PHE A 48 -15.75 -0.05 -2.09
N LEU A 49 -15.80 0.56 -0.90
CA LEU A 49 -16.31 1.92 -0.73
C LEU A 49 -15.41 2.97 -1.38
N ALA A 50 -14.08 2.80 -1.35
CA ALA A 50 -13.15 3.71 -2.04
C ALA A 50 -13.27 3.60 -3.58
N MET A 51 -13.54 2.40 -4.10
CA MET A 51 -13.81 2.18 -5.53
C MET A 51 -15.18 2.74 -5.94
N ALA A 52 -16.18 2.64 -5.08
CA ALA A 52 -17.55 3.11 -5.34
C ALA A 52 -17.75 4.61 -5.06
N ARG A 53 -16.81 5.27 -4.38
CA ARG A 53 -16.92 6.71 -4.05
C ARG A 53 -16.53 7.57 -5.24
N ASP A 54 -17.57 8.01 -5.93
CA ASP A 54 -17.58 9.13 -6.88
C ASP A 54 -17.68 10.47 -6.13
N GLU A 55 -16.83 10.67 -5.10
CA GLU A 55 -16.80 11.93 -4.35
C GLU A 55 -16.06 12.99 -5.21
N PRO A 56 -16.47 14.27 -5.21
CA PRO A 56 -15.76 15.32 -5.92
C PRO A 56 -14.39 15.53 -5.27
N ARG A 57 -13.40 14.82 -5.79
CA ARG A 57 -11.99 14.87 -5.36
C ARG A 57 -11.40 16.17 -5.86
N THR A 58 -10.90 16.99 -4.94
CA THR A 58 -10.24 18.25 -5.31
C THR A 58 -8.85 17.91 -5.85
N LYS A 59 -8.71 17.88 -7.18
CA LYS A 59 -7.40 17.83 -7.81
C LYS A 59 -6.69 19.17 -7.58
N LEU A 60 -5.58 19.12 -6.86
CA LEU A 60 -4.72 20.28 -6.58
C LEU A 60 -3.38 20.10 -7.31
N PRO A 61 -2.63 21.18 -7.58
CA PRO A 61 -1.23 21.06 -7.96
C PRO A 61 -0.43 20.37 -6.84
N VAL A 62 0.16 19.22 -7.12
CA VAL A 62 0.94 18.39 -6.19
C VAL A 62 2.39 18.36 -6.62
N GLN A 63 3.30 18.73 -5.72
CA GLN A 63 4.73 18.48 -5.86
C GLN A 63 5.07 17.06 -5.42
N LEU A 64 5.31 16.16 -6.38
CA LEU A 64 5.48 14.72 -6.13
C LEU A 64 6.69 14.41 -5.24
N ASN A 65 7.82 15.09 -5.41
CA ASN A 65 9.00 14.87 -4.57
C ASN A 65 8.70 15.16 -3.10
N SER A 66 8.05 16.29 -2.80
CA SER A 66 7.67 16.65 -1.43
C SER A 66 6.67 15.66 -0.83
N LEU A 67 5.74 15.15 -1.65
CA LEU A 67 4.79 14.13 -1.21
C LEU A 67 5.46 12.77 -0.93
N LEU A 68 6.47 12.40 -1.73
CA LEU A 68 7.30 11.21 -1.50
C LEU A 68 8.09 11.34 -0.19
N GLU A 69 8.70 12.49 0.07
CA GLU A 69 9.42 12.77 1.32
C GLU A 69 8.52 12.62 2.55
N GLN A 70 7.34 13.25 2.53
CA GLN A 70 6.36 13.11 3.60
C GLN A 70 5.91 11.66 3.79
N THR A 71 5.75 10.93 2.69
CA THR A 71 5.32 9.53 2.74
C THR A 71 6.42 8.61 3.31
N LEU A 72 7.68 8.92 3.02
CA LEU A 72 8.84 8.23 3.60
C LEU A 72 8.86 8.37 5.13
N ASP A 73 8.57 9.56 5.65
CA ASP A 73 8.49 9.79 7.10
C ASP A 73 7.42 8.89 7.76
N LEU A 74 6.28 8.70 7.11
CA LEU A 74 5.20 7.83 7.60
C LEU A 74 5.62 6.36 7.72
N VAL A 75 6.48 5.87 6.82
CA VAL A 75 6.93 4.48 6.80
C VAL A 75 8.34 4.27 7.38
N ALA A 76 9.02 5.34 7.79
CA ALA A 76 10.41 5.32 8.25
C ALA A 76 10.64 4.39 9.44
N TYR A 77 9.70 4.32 10.38
CA TYR A 77 9.78 3.39 11.51
C TYR A 77 9.81 1.92 11.05
N GLN A 78 8.96 1.57 10.08
CA GLN A 78 8.90 0.20 9.56
C GLN A 78 10.15 -0.16 8.75
N MET A 79 10.71 0.78 7.97
CA MET A 79 11.95 0.55 7.23
C MET A 79 13.13 0.33 8.19
N ARG A 80 13.24 1.16 9.23
CA ARG A 80 14.27 1.01 10.28
C ARG A 80 14.17 -0.30 11.04
N ASN A 81 12.96 -0.70 11.42
CA ASN A 81 12.74 -1.97 12.15
C ASN A 81 13.16 -3.21 11.35
N ARG A 82 13.31 -3.11 10.03
CA ARG A 82 13.74 -4.20 9.15
C ARG A 82 15.13 -3.97 8.57
N ASP A 83 15.88 -3.00 9.10
CA ASP A 83 17.21 -2.61 8.63
C ASP A 83 17.27 -2.34 7.11
N ILE A 84 16.19 -1.76 6.55
CA ILE A 84 16.12 -1.44 5.13
C ILE A 84 16.73 -0.05 4.92
N GLN A 85 17.77 0.02 4.09
CA GLN A 85 18.34 1.28 3.64
C GLN A 85 17.48 1.89 2.53
N VAL A 86 17.03 3.12 2.71
CA VAL A 86 16.31 3.86 1.67
C VAL A 86 17.24 4.89 1.03
N SER A 87 17.33 4.88 -0.29
CA SER A 87 18.06 5.89 -1.08
C SER A 87 17.13 6.60 -2.05
N CYS A 88 17.21 7.93 -2.09
CA CYS A 88 16.38 8.77 -2.95
C CYS A 88 17.24 9.50 -3.98
N ALA A 89 16.81 9.48 -5.24
CA ALA A 89 17.40 10.24 -6.34
C ALA A 89 16.29 11.01 -7.05
N PHE A 90 15.96 12.19 -6.52
CA PHE A 90 14.87 13.00 -7.04
C PHE A 90 15.34 13.97 -8.12
N ALA A 91 14.58 14.06 -9.22
CA ALA A 91 14.79 15.09 -10.22
C ALA A 91 14.57 16.48 -9.60
N PRO A 92 15.51 17.43 -9.74
CA PRO A 92 15.45 18.73 -9.06
C PRO A 92 14.32 19.64 -9.57
N GLN A 93 13.82 19.41 -10.79
CA GLN A 93 12.77 20.22 -11.43
C GLN A 93 11.65 19.34 -11.97
N LEU A 94 11.07 18.52 -11.10
CA LEU A 94 9.90 17.73 -11.44
C LEU A 94 8.64 18.63 -11.46
N PRO A 95 7.86 18.67 -12.55
CA PRO A 95 6.67 19.52 -12.62
C PRO A 95 5.59 19.06 -11.64
N THR A 96 4.72 20.00 -11.23
CA THR A 96 3.51 19.67 -10.47
C THR A 96 2.57 18.81 -11.30
N VAL A 97 1.91 17.85 -10.66
CA VAL A 97 0.78 17.13 -11.26
C VAL A 97 -0.54 17.61 -10.66
N LEU A 98 -1.63 17.62 -11.43
CA LEU A 98 -2.96 17.79 -10.86
C LEU A 98 -3.45 16.47 -10.27
N GLY A 99 -3.59 16.41 -8.96
CA GLY A 99 -4.03 15.20 -8.28
C GLY A 99 -4.55 15.41 -6.87
N ASP A 100 -5.10 14.35 -6.32
CA ASP A 100 -5.48 14.26 -4.91
C ASP A 100 -4.25 13.81 -4.11
N PRO A 101 -3.68 14.67 -3.24
CA PRO A 101 -2.45 14.35 -2.51
C PRO A 101 -2.63 13.15 -1.56
N ASP A 102 -3.81 12.95 -0.98
CA ASP A 102 -4.07 11.83 -0.08
C ASP A 102 -4.06 10.51 -0.84
N GLN A 103 -4.62 10.49 -2.05
CA GLN A 103 -4.63 9.31 -2.90
C GLN A 103 -3.23 8.98 -3.43
N LEU A 104 -2.49 9.99 -3.88
CA LEU A 104 -1.11 9.79 -4.33
C LEU A 104 -0.21 9.34 -3.17
N SER A 105 -0.38 9.89 -1.97
CA SER A 105 0.30 9.41 -0.76
C SER A 105 -0.03 7.93 -0.49
N GLN A 106 -1.30 7.54 -0.61
CA GLN A 106 -1.73 6.15 -0.45
C GLN A 106 -1.04 5.21 -1.45
N VAL A 107 -0.85 5.64 -2.71
CA VAL A 107 -0.08 4.86 -3.70
C VAL A 107 1.34 4.64 -3.20
N PHE A 108 2.03 5.71 -2.78
CA PHE A 108 3.42 5.62 -2.32
C PHE A 108 3.57 4.76 -1.07
N VAL A 109 2.69 4.92 -0.07
CA VAL A 109 2.69 4.05 1.12
C VAL A 109 2.55 2.58 0.71
N ASN A 110 1.57 2.26 -0.14
CA ASN A 110 1.34 0.88 -0.56
C ASN A 110 2.54 0.28 -1.29
N LEU A 111 3.16 1.04 -2.19
CA LEU A 111 4.33 0.58 -2.94
C LEU A 111 5.55 0.38 -2.01
N LEU A 112 5.83 1.32 -1.10
CA LEU A 112 6.93 1.22 -0.14
C LEU A 112 6.75 0.06 0.84
N LEU A 113 5.53 -0.15 1.32
CA LEU A 113 5.23 -1.30 2.19
C LEU A 113 5.35 -2.62 1.42
N ASN A 114 4.93 -2.67 0.16
CA ASN A 114 5.10 -3.85 -0.67
C ASN A 114 6.58 -4.15 -0.95
N ALA A 115 7.36 -3.13 -1.33
CA ALA A 115 8.80 -3.20 -1.53
C ALA A 115 9.53 -3.70 -0.28
N SER A 116 9.21 -3.14 0.88
CA SER A 116 9.72 -3.63 2.16
C SER A 116 9.40 -5.11 2.32
N GLN A 117 8.13 -5.49 2.23
CA GLN A 117 7.69 -6.88 2.43
C GLN A 117 8.26 -7.88 1.42
N ALA A 118 8.73 -7.44 0.25
CA ALA A 118 9.38 -8.30 -0.74
C ALA A 118 10.82 -8.65 -0.34
N ILE A 119 11.52 -7.74 0.35
CA ILE A 119 12.88 -7.99 0.85
C ILE A 119 12.81 -9.02 1.98
N SER A 120 13.56 -10.12 1.82
CA SER A 120 13.68 -11.15 2.86
C SER A 120 14.45 -10.64 4.07
N ASP A 121 14.06 -11.11 5.26
CA ASP A 121 14.81 -10.84 6.49
C ASP A 121 16.20 -11.52 6.47
N ASP A 122 16.45 -12.49 5.59
CA ASP A 122 17.78 -13.11 5.45
C ASP A 122 18.63 -12.47 4.33
N SER A 123 18.16 -11.39 3.72
CA SER A 123 18.91 -10.73 2.62
C SER A 123 20.12 -9.95 3.14
N ASP A 124 21.28 -10.18 2.53
CA ASP A 124 22.52 -9.42 2.76
C ASP A 124 22.42 -7.97 2.27
N GLN A 125 21.52 -7.70 1.31
CA GLN A 125 21.25 -6.37 0.78
C GLN A 125 19.78 -6.04 0.96
N ARG A 126 19.48 -5.14 1.90
CA ARG A 126 18.13 -4.64 2.17
C ARG A 126 18.06 -3.17 1.75
N ARG A 127 17.70 -2.91 0.49
CA ARG A 127 17.67 -1.57 -0.07
C ARG A 127 16.38 -1.30 -0.82
N ILE A 128 15.83 -0.10 -0.63
CA ILE A 128 14.80 0.47 -1.49
C ILE A 128 15.38 1.74 -2.11
N THR A 129 15.30 1.86 -3.44
CA THR A 129 15.72 3.03 -4.19
C THR A 129 14.51 3.71 -4.79
N ILE A 130 14.36 5.01 -4.57
CA ILE A 130 13.28 5.80 -5.14
C ILE A 130 13.91 6.80 -6.10
N THR A 131 13.51 6.74 -7.37
CA THR A 131 13.97 7.69 -8.37
C THR A 131 12.78 8.45 -8.93
N THR A 132 12.97 9.74 -9.23
CA THR A 132 12.00 10.51 -10.01
C THR A 132 12.65 11.07 -11.25
N ARG A 133 11.92 11.05 -12.36
CA ARG A 133 12.40 11.52 -13.67
C ARG A 133 11.30 12.32 -14.36
N TYR A 134 11.68 13.20 -15.26
CA TYR A 134 10.73 13.82 -16.19
C TYR A 134 10.93 13.20 -17.57
N LEU A 135 9.89 12.53 -18.07
CA LEU A 135 9.88 11.93 -19.40
C LEU A 135 9.49 12.99 -20.41
N ALA A 136 10.48 13.54 -21.12
CA ALA A 136 10.26 14.62 -22.07
C ALA A 136 9.32 14.21 -23.24
N ASP A 137 9.37 12.95 -23.66
CA ASP A 137 8.60 12.44 -24.80
C ASP A 137 7.09 12.36 -24.50
N SER A 138 6.71 12.00 -23.27
CA SER A 138 5.30 11.97 -22.83
C SER A 138 4.89 13.22 -22.05
N ALA A 139 5.84 14.11 -21.73
CA ALA A 139 5.66 15.26 -20.86
C ALA A 139 5.14 14.90 -19.45
N GLU A 140 5.49 13.72 -18.94
CA GLU A 140 4.99 13.17 -17.67
C GLU A 140 6.13 12.96 -16.65
N PRO A 141 5.85 13.14 -15.35
CA PRO A 141 6.77 12.69 -14.32
C PRO A 141 6.68 11.17 -14.15
N GLU A 142 7.82 10.53 -14.02
CA GLU A 142 7.97 9.12 -13.68
C GLU A 142 8.48 9.00 -12.24
N ILE A 143 7.94 8.02 -11.51
CA ILE A 143 8.40 7.64 -10.18
C ILE A 143 8.68 6.14 -10.22
N GLU A 144 9.90 5.76 -9.86
CA GLU A 144 10.34 4.38 -9.77
C GLU A 144 10.66 4.05 -8.30
N ILE A 145 10.13 2.92 -7.82
CA ILE A 145 10.44 2.37 -6.51
C ILE A 145 11.02 0.98 -6.75
N CYS A 146 12.31 0.83 -6.55
CA CYS A 146 13.06 -0.41 -6.77
C CYS A 146 13.46 -1.02 -5.43
N ASP A 147 13.27 -2.32 -5.25
CA ASP A 147 13.68 -3.08 -4.07
C ASP A 147 14.65 -4.20 -4.42
N THR A 148 15.40 -4.67 -3.42
CA THR A 148 16.33 -5.80 -3.54
C THR A 148 15.69 -7.15 -3.19
N GLY A 149 14.36 -7.26 -3.32
CA GLY A 149 13.61 -8.50 -3.18
C GLY A 149 13.78 -9.44 -4.38
N PRO A 150 13.06 -10.58 -4.40
CA PRO A 150 13.20 -11.61 -5.43
C PRO A 150 12.61 -11.21 -6.81
N GLY A 151 12.03 -10.02 -6.92
CA GLY A 151 11.33 -9.54 -8.12
C GLY A 151 9.99 -10.23 -8.36
N VAL A 152 9.36 -9.88 -9.50
CA VAL A 152 8.07 -10.44 -9.93
C VAL A 152 8.28 -11.32 -11.17
N PRO A 153 7.93 -12.62 -11.11
CA PRO A 153 7.98 -13.51 -12.27
C PRO A 153 7.14 -12.96 -13.44
N ALA A 154 7.65 -13.08 -14.67
CA ALA A 154 7.04 -12.48 -15.86
C ALA A 154 5.55 -12.86 -16.05
N GLU A 155 5.20 -14.10 -15.76
CA GLU A 155 3.83 -14.63 -15.81
C GLU A 155 2.86 -13.97 -14.82
N LEU A 156 3.37 -13.37 -13.73
CA LEU A 156 2.56 -12.73 -12.70
C LEU A 156 2.42 -11.22 -12.90
N ARG A 157 3.31 -10.57 -13.66
CA ARG A 157 3.38 -9.09 -13.78
C ARG A 157 2.08 -8.41 -14.21
N ARG A 158 1.28 -9.08 -15.04
CA ARG A 158 -0.05 -8.54 -15.43
C ARG A 158 -1.10 -8.73 -14.34
N ARG A 159 -0.97 -9.79 -13.55
CA ARG A 159 -1.95 -10.21 -12.55
C ARG A 159 -1.74 -9.55 -11.19
N ILE A 160 -0.56 -9.01 -10.90
CA ILE A 160 -0.29 -8.37 -9.60
C ILE A 160 -1.18 -7.16 -9.31
N PHE A 161 -1.76 -6.55 -10.35
CA PHE A 161 -2.71 -5.45 -10.23
C PHE A 161 -4.17 -5.92 -10.19
N ASP A 162 -4.44 -7.22 -10.39
CA ASP A 162 -5.78 -7.77 -10.27
C ASP A 162 -6.24 -7.71 -8.80
N PRO A 163 -7.50 -7.31 -8.54
CA PRO A 163 -8.04 -7.32 -7.19
C PRO A 163 -7.93 -8.71 -6.54
N PHE A 164 -7.46 -8.73 -5.28
CA PHE A 164 -7.31 -9.92 -4.43
C PHE A 164 -6.19 -10.89 -4.87
N PHE A 165 -5.43 -10.57 -5.91
CA PHE A 165 -4.27 -11.37 -6.28
C PHE A 165 -3.13 -11.20 -5.26
N THR A 166 -2.63 -12.31 -4.73
CA THR A 166 -1.49 -12.31 -3.80
C THR A 166 -0.74 -13.64 -3.86
N THR A 167 0.59 -13.58 -3.83
CA THR A 167 1.46 -14.75 -3.64
C THR A 167 1.77 -15.03 -2.17
N LYS A 168 1.41 -14.10 -1.28
CA LYS A 168 1.66 -14.20 0.16
C LYS A 168 0.71 -15.21 0.82
N PRO A 169 1.13 -15.86 1.92
CA PRO A 169 0.28 -16.78 2.67
C PRO A 169 -1.05 -16.16 3.12
N THR A 170 -2.05 -17.02 3.29
CA THR A 170 -3.39 -16.64 3.75
C THR A 170 -3.31 -15.86 5.06
N GLY A 171 -3.85 -14.63 5.05
CA GLY A 171 -3.86 -13.75 6.21
C GLY A 171 -2.68 -12.78 6.31
N VAL A 172 -1.67 -12.90 5.45
CA VAL A 172 -0.52 -11.96 5.36
C VAL A 172 -0.75 -10.94 4.25
N GLY A 173 -1.02 -11.39 3.02
CA GLY A 173 -1.36 -10.52 1.90
C GLY A 173 -2.86 -10.45 1.68
N THR A 174 -3.42 -9.24 1.61
CA THR A 174 -4.82 -9.05 1.18
C THR A 174 -4.98 -9.11 -0.34
N GLY A 175 -3.89 -8.90 -1.09
CA GLY A 175 -3.90 -8.78 -2.54
C GLY A 175 -4.59 -7.52 -3.06
N VAL A 176 -4.68 -6.48 -2.24
CA VAL A 176 -5.44 -5.27 -2.59
C VAL A 176 -4.60 -4.03 -2.76
N GLY A 177 -3.39 -3.98 -2.19
CA GLY A 177 -2.55 -2.77 -2.24
C GLY A 177 -2.29 -2.29 -3.67
N LEU A 178 -1.88 -3.20 -4.55
CA LEU A 178 -1.52 -2.87 -5.94
C LEU A 178 -2.74 -2.57 -6.82
N SER A 179 -3.87 -3.26 -6.63
CA SER A 179 -5.09 -2.95 -7.38
C SER A 179 -5.65 -1.56 -7.04
N VAL A 180 -5.52 -1.15 -5.77
CA VAL A 180 -5.83 0.23 -5.33
C VAL A 180 -4.86 1.21 -5.98
N CYS A 181 -3.55 0.92 -6.03
CA CYS A 181 -2.59 1.77 -6.71
C CYS A 181 -2.95 1.96 -8.19
N HIS A 182 -3.30 0.88 -8.89
CA HIS A 182 -3.72 0.92 -10.29
C HIS A 182 -4.96 1.80 -10.49
N GLY A 183 -5.99 1.65 -9.64
CA GLY A 183 -7.21 2.44 -9.72
C GLY A 183 -6.96 3.93 -9.47
N ILE A 184 -6.13 4.27 -8.48
CA ILE A 184 -5.76 5.66 -8.17
C ILE A 184 -4.98 6.27 -9.33
N VAL A 185 -3.91 5.61 -9.81
CA VAL A 185 -3.06 6.14 -10.88
C VAL A 185 -3.87 6.33 -12.17
N SER A 186 -4.74 5.37 -12.51
CA SER A 186 -5.65 5.48 -13.66
C SER A 186 -6.62 6.66 -13.54
N ALA A 187 -7.18 6.91 -12.35
CA ALA A 187 -8.08 8.06 -12.10
C ALA A 187 -7.35 9.42 -12.19
N HIS A 188 -6.02 9.40 -12.07
CA HIS A 188 -5.14 10.55 -12.29
C HIS A 188 -4.63 10.66 -13.72
N GLY A 189 -5.04 9.75 -14.61
CA GLY A 189 -4.63 9.73 -16.03
C GLY A 189 -3.23 9.17 -16.26
N GLY A 190 -2.59 8.59 -15.24
CA GLY A 190 -1.28 7.97 -15.36
C GLY A 190 -1.34 6.47 -15.65
N SER A 191 -0.17 5.85 -15.72
CA SER A 191 -0.02 4.40 -15.79
C SER A 191 0.91 3.90 -14.68
N ILE A 192 0.74 2.64 -14.30
CA ILE A 192 1.61 1.94 -13.34
C ILE A 192 2.00 0.59 -13.91
N GLY A 193 3.26 0.22 -13.73
CA GLY A 193 3.82 -1.03 -14.25
C GLY A 193 4.86 -1.61 -13.31
N VAL A 194 5.42 -2.75 -13.73
CA VAL A 194 6.58 -3.39 -13.10
C VAL A 194 7.55 -3.80 -14.20
N ASP A 195 8.81 -3.46 -14.00
CA ASP A 195 9.87 -3.71 -14.97
C ASP A 195 10.33 -5.17 -15.00
N ALA A 196 11.16 -5.46 -16.01
CA ALA A 196 11.59 -6.80 -16.35
C ALA A 196 12.77 -7.34 -15.55
#